data_AF-A0A7X7WCW0-F1
#
_entry.id   AF-A0A7X7WCW0-F1
#
_cell.length_a   1.000
_cell.length_b   1.000
_cell.length_c   1.000
_cell.angle_alpha   90.00
_cell.angle_beta   90.00
_cell.angle_gamma   90.00
#
_symmetry.space_group_name_H-M   'P 1'
#
loop_
_entity.id
_entity.type
_entity.pdbx_description
1 polymer ?
#
loop_
_entity_poly.entity_id
_entity_poly.type
_entity_poly.pdbx_seq_one_letter_code
_entity_poly.pdbx_strand_id
1 'polypeptide(L)'
;MKKGLFSLFFLFCACASAKIDIIQTGPWFPEKKKKSLEIFSDRNKIKKPFGAIAIIHSERYLCSDKNHKKHIDKAAEVAAKTGADALVYAVGEYAAELNPGIPPECYLSAMAVKYVDKEKGSENEKNKNSF
;
A
#
# COMPACT_ATOMS: atom_id res chain seq x y z
N MET A 1 39.80 -3.05 44.93
CA MET A 1 39.53 -2.87 43.49
C MET A 1 38.08 -3.26 43.22
N LYS A 2 37.16 -2.29 43.13
CA LYS A 2 35.71 -2.55 42.97
C LYS A 2 35.40 -2.65 41.47
N LYS A 3 34.97 -3.84 41.02
CA LYS A 3 34.62 -4.12 39.62
C LYS A 3 33.29 -3.44 39.31
N GLY A 4 33.31 -2.53 38.33
CA GLY A 4 32.14 -1.78 37.88
C GLY A 4 31.12 -2.70 37.20
N LEU A 5 29.89 -2.67 37.71
CA LEU A 5 28.73 -3.31 37.12
C LEU A 5 28.15 -2.35 36.07
N PHE A 6 28.58 -2.50 34.81
CA PHE A 6 28.06 -1.73 33.68
C PHE A 6 26.73 -2.36 33.25
N SER A 7 25.64 -1.89 33.86
CA SER A 7 24.26 -2.26 33.53
C SER A 7 23.90 -1.69 32.15
N LEU A 8 24.07 -2.50 31.11
CA LEU A 8 23.70 -2.22 29.73
C LEU A 8 22.17 -2.29 29.59
N PHE A 9 21.50 -1.18 29.87
CA PHE A 9 20.05 -1.01 29.75
C PHE A 9 19.69 -0.83 28.26
N PHE A 10 19.62 -1.93 27.52
CA PHE A 10 19.02 -1.97 26.17
C PHE A 10 17.49 -1.81 26.32
N LEU A 11 17.03 -0.56 26.36
CA LEU A 11 15.63 -0.20 26.16
C LEU A 11 15.25 -0.54 24.72
N PHE A 12 14.71 -1.73 24.52
CA PHE A 12 14.00 -2.10 23.31
C PHE A 12 12.71 -1.29 23.22
N CYS A 13 12.79 -0.09 22.62
CA CYS A 13 11.63 0.64 22.14
C CYS A 13 10.98 -0.18 21.01
N ALA A 14 10.02 -1.04 21.36
CA ALA A 14 9.10 -1.63 20.42
C ALA A 14 8.20 -0.51 19.86
N CYS A 15 8.66 0.16 18.81
CA CYS A 15 7.82 1.07 18.05
C CYS A 15 6.71 0.25 17.40
N ALA A 16 5.49 0.35 17.93
CA ALA A 16 4.30 -0.24 17.33
C ALA A 16 4.13 0.30 15.89
N SER A 17 4.55 -0.52 14.93
CA SER A 17 4.43 -0.24 13.50
C SER A 17 2.98 -0.48 13.06
N ALA A 18 2.54 0.22 12.02
CA ALA A 18 1.21 -0.03 11.45
C ALA A 18 1.18 -1.43 10.83
N LYS A 19 0.22 -2.26 11.23
CA LYS A 19 0.06 -3.59 10.65
C LYS A 19 -0.67 -3.48 9.31
N ILE A 20 -0.07 -4.08 8.28
CA ILE A 20 -0.55 -4.08 6.91
C ILE A 20 -0.53 -5.51 6.41
N ASP A 21 -1.68 -5.97 5.91
CA ASP A 21 -1.83 -7.23 5.21
C ASP A 21 -1.75 -7.00 3.71
N ILE A 22 -1.22 -7.98 2.99
CA ILE A 22 -1.06 -7.94 1.54
C ILE A 22 -1.61 -9.21 0.90
N ILE A 23 -2.42 -9.02 -0.14
CA ILE A 23 -2.95 -10.09 -0.98
C ILE A 23 -2.38 -9.89 -2.37
N GLN A 24 -1.55 -10.83 -2.81
CA GLN A 24 -0.97 -10.80 -4.16
C GLN A 24 -2.04 -11.16 -5.20
N THR A 25 -2.22 -10.29 -6.20
CA THR A 25 -3.20 -10.49 -7.30
C THR A 25 -2.52 -10.62 -8.66
N GLY A 26 -1.21 -10.38 -8.74
CA GLY A 26 -0.40 -10.50 -9.94
C GLY A 26 1.06 -10.80 -9.61
N PRO A 27 1.96 -10.86 -10.62
CA PRO A 27 3.37 -11.11 -10.39
C PRO A 27 4.02 -9.95 -9.63
N TRP A 28 5.04 -10.27 -8.83
CA TRP A 28 5.92 -9.26 -8.27
C TRP A 28 6.94 -8.81 -9.31
N PHE A 29 7.28 -7.53 -9.24
CA PHE A 29 8.29 -6.91 -10.10
C PHE A 29 9.51 -6.53 -9.24
N PRO A 30 10.65 -6.19 -9.87
CA PRO A 30 11.79 -5.68 -9.13
C PRO A 30 11.40 -4.51 -8.23
N GLU A 31 11.85 -4.57 -6.97
CA GLU A 31 11.56 -3.55 -5.96
C GLU A 31 11.94 -2.14 -6.47
N LYS A 32 11.08 -1.18 -6.14
CA LYS A 32 11.27 0.22 -6.51
C LYS A 32 11.54 1.08 -5.28
N LYS A 33 12.14 2.25 -5.51
CA LYS A 33 12.24 3.27 -4.48
C LYS A 33 10.83 3.82 -4.21
N LYS A 34 10.43 3.90 -2.94
CA LYS A 34 9.17 4.53 -2.53
C LYS A 34 8.96 5.93 -3.14
N LYS A 35 10.04 6.72 -3.30
CA LYS A 35 9.99 8.06 -3.91
C LYS A 35 9.55 8.08 -5.38
N SER A 36 9.66 6.96 -6.11
CA SER A 36 9.18 6.86 -7.49
C SER A 36 7.76 6.34 -7.62
N LEU A 37 7.11 5.99 -6.50
CA LEU A 37 5.74 5.49 -6.47
C LEU A 37 4.76 6.66 -6.58
N GLU A 38 3.88 6.63 -7.57
CA GLU A 38 2.80 7.60 -7.68
C GLU A 38 1.68 7.23 -6.69
N ILE A 39 1.23 8.15 -5.83
CA ILE A 39 0.21 7.86 -4.79
C ILE A 39 -1.06 8.65 -5.09
N PHE A 40 -2.18 7.94 -5.20
CA PHE A 40 -3.48 8.51 -5.53
C PHE A 40 -4.54 8.15 -4.48
N SER A 41 -5.34 9.14 -4.07
CA SER A 41 -6.54 8.93 -3.24
C SER A 41 -7.79 8.56 -4.04
N ASP A 42 -7.66 8.51 -5.38
CA ASP A 42 -8.76 8.24 -6.30
C ASP A 42 -8.20 7.52 -7.53
N ARG A 43 -8.83 6.38 -7.86
CA ARG A 43 -8.48 5.55 -9.02
C ARG A 43 -8.60 6.34 -10.33
N ASN A 44 -9.55 7.26 -10.43
CA ASN A 44 -9.81 8.05 -11.64
C ASN A 44 -8.67 9.00 -12.00
N LYS A 45 -7.73 9.24 -11.08
CA LYS A 45 -6.53 10.05 -11.33
C LYS A 45 -5.46 9.28 -12.11
N ILE A 46 -5.54 7.96 -12.18
CA ILE A 46 -4.63 7.16 -13.01
C ILE A 46 -5.07 7.19 -14.47
N LYS A 47 -4.22 7.78 -15.32
CA LYS A 47 -4.50 7.93 -16.77
C LYS A 47 -3.86 6.84 -17.64
N LYS A 48 -2.85 6.15 -17.13
CA LYS A 48 -2.15 5.09 -17.86
C LYS A 48 -2.90 3.76 -17.72
N PRO A 49 -2.98 2.90 -18.76
CA PRO A 49 -3.47 1.53 -18.59
C PRO A 49 -2.68 0.80 -17.51
N PHE A 50 -3.36 -0.02 -16.72
CA PHE A 50 -2.74 -0.60 -15.54
C PHE A 50 -3.40 -1.92 -15.10
N GLY A 51 -2.61 -2.74 -14.38
CA GLY A 51 -3.06 -3.94 -13.69
C GLY A 51 -2.78 -3.87 -12.19
N ALA A 52 -3.69 -4.42 -11.38
CA ALA A 52 -3.50 -4.55 -9.94
C ALA A 52 -2.59 -5.76 -9.65
N ILE A 53 -1.47 -5.54 -8.96
CA ILE A 53 -0.52 -6.60 -8.61
C ILE A 53 -0.62 -7.05 -7.15
N ALA A 54 -1.18 -6.20 -6.29
CA ALA A 54 -1.55 -6.56 -4.94
C ALA A 54 -2.67 -5.66 -4.39
N ILE A 55 -3.44 -6.20 -3.46
CA ILE A 55 -4.33 -5.46 -2.57
C ILE A 55 -3.66 -5.37 -1.21
N ILE A 56 -3.70 -4.18 -0.62
CA ILE A 56 -3.06 -3.85 0.65
C ILE A 56 -4.16 -3.36 1.60
N HIS A 57 -4.24 -3.95 2.78
CA HIS A 57 -5.26 -3.58 3.77
C HIS A 57 -4.61 -3.33 5.13
N SER A 58 -5.08 -2.33 5.87
CA SER A 58 -4.65 -2.14 7.25
C SER A 58 -5.59 -2.83 8.22
N GLU A 59 -5.10 -3.07 9.42
CA GLU A 59 -5.99 -3.22 10.58
C GLU A 59 -6.80 -1.93 10.82
N ARG A 60 -7.77 -2.01 11.74
CA ARG A 60 -8.50 -0.81 12.19
C ARG A 60 -7.58 0.07 13.03
N TYR A 61 -7.74 1.37 12.90
CA TYR A 61 -6.99 2.35 13.68
C TYR A 61 -7.87 3.56 13.99
N LEU A 62 -7.52 4.31 15.03
CA LEU A 62 -8.24 5.55 15.37
C LEU A 62 -8.16 6.56 14.22
N CYS A 63 -9.30 7.02 13.72
CA CYS A 63 -9.35 8.01 12.65
C CYS A 63 -8.64 9.29 13.09
N SER A 64 -7.57 9.64 12.38
CA SER A 64 -6.85 10.92 12.52
C SER A 64 -5.91 11.10 11.35
N ASP A 65 -5.64 12.34 10.95
CA ASP A 65 -4.73 12.63 9.83
C ASP A 65 -3.33 12.04 10.04
N LYS A 66 -2.85 12.05 11.29
CA LYS A 66 -1.58 11.43 11.65
C LYS A 66 -1.60 9.92 11.38
N ASN A 67 -2.66 9.24 11.77
CA ASN A 67 -2.79 7.79 11.54
C ASN A 67 -3.05 7.48 10.07
N HIS A 68 -3.84 8.27 9.35
CA HIS A 68 -4.01 8.15 7.89
C HIS A 68 -2.66 8.20 7.19
N LYS A 69 -1.87 9.25 7.48
CA LYS A 69 -0.55 9.41 6.89
C LYS A 69 0.37 8.24 7.23
N LYS A 70 0.39 7.77 8.47
CA LYS A 70 1.20 6.61 8.90
C LYS A 70 0.85 5.34 8.10
N HIS A 71 -0.44 5.04 7.93
CA HIS A 71 -0.88 3.84 7.22
C HIS A 71 -0.66 3.95 5.71
N ILE A 72 -0.92 5.12 5.10
CA ILE A 72 -0.63 5.37 3.67
C ILE A 72 0.88 5.23 3.42
N ASP A 73 1.70 5.80 4.29
CA ASP A 73 3.16 5.75 4.19
C ASP A 73 3.68 4.30 4.27
N LYS A 74 3.07 3.47 5.13
CA LYS A 74 3.36 2.05 5.24
C LYS A 74 2.89 1.25 4.02
N ALA A 75 1.68 1.52 3.53
CA ALA A 75 1.16 0.90 2.31
C ALA A 75 2.04 1.23 1.09
N ALA A 76 2.57 2.46 1.02
CA ALA A 76 3.51 2.87 -0.03
C ALA A 76 4.84 2.11 0.04
N GLU A 77 5.38 1.84 1.24
CA GLU A 77 6.56 0.98 1.40
C GLU A 77 6.29 -0.44 0.87
N VAL A 78 5.14 -1.01 1.24
CA VAL A 78 4.76 -2.36 0.83
C VAL A 78 4.57 -2.44 -0.69
N ALA A 79 3.87 -1.47 -1.29
CA ALA A 79 3.68 -1.42 -2.74
C ALA A 79 5.00 -1.26 -3.49
N ALA A 80 5.92 -0.41 -3.00
CA ALA A 80 7.24 -0.24 -3.59
C ALA A 80 8.05 -1.56 -3.60
N LYS A 81 7.96 -2.35 -2.52
CA LYS A 81 8.58 -3.68 -2.41
C LYS A 81 8.02 -4.69 -3.41
N THR A 82 6.75 -4.57 -3.80
CA THR A 82 6.17 -5.41 -4.87
C THR A 82 6.55 -4.97 -6.29
N GLY A 83 7.29 -3.87 -6.43
CA GLY A 83 7.68 -3.30 -7.72
C GLY A 83 6.55 -2.55 -8.43
N ALA A 84 5.56 -2.08 -7.67
CA ALA A 84 4.46 -1.26 -8.16
C ALA A 84 4.94 0.10 -8.69
N ASP A 85 4.22 0.63 -9.67
CA ASP A 85 4.43 1.97 -10.23
C ASP A 85 3.56 3.01 -9.54
N ALA A 86 2.38 2.60 -9.05
CA ALA A 86 1.46 3.46 -8.33
C ALA A 86 0.77 2.74 -7.16
N LEU A 87 0.25 3.53 -6.23
CA LEU A 87 -0.63 3.11 -5.14
C LEU A 87 -1.92 3.93 -5.22
N VAL A 88 -3.06 3.26 -5.34
CA VAL A 88 -4.37 3.90 -5.15
C VAL A 88 -4.89 3.50 -3.80
N TYR A 89 -5.34 4.44 -2.98
CA TYR A 89 -5.89 4.13 -1.66
C TYR A 89 -7.26 4.77 -1.44
N ALA A 90 -8.01 4.16 -0.54
CA ALA A 90 -9.22 4.67 0.07
C ALA A 90 -9.15 4.47 1.58
N VAL A 91 -9.64 5.44 2.34
CA VAL A 91 -9.84 5.33 3.78
C VAL A 91 -11.34 5.13 4.01
N GLY A 92 -11.69 4.03 4.65
CA GLY A 92 -13.06 3.78 5.09
C GLY A 92 -13.20 4.08 6.58
N GLU A 93 -14.35 4.61 6.98
CA GLU A 93 -14.73 4.80 8.37
C GLU A 93 -15.66 3.66 8.79
N TYR A 94 -15.43 3.09 9.97
CA TYR A 94 -16.36 2.16 10.60
C TYR A 94 -17.42 3.00 11.32
N ALA A 95 -18.69 2.81 10.96
CA ALA A 95 -19.78 3.65 11.46
C ALA A 95 -19.82 3.65 13.00
N ALA A 96 -19.47 4.79 13.59
CA ALA A 96 -19.56 5.05 15.03
C ALA A 96 -21.03 5.10 15.52
N GLU A 97 -22.00 5.07 14.61
CA GLU A 97 -23.44 5.14 14.89
C GLU A 97 -23.94 4.00 15.79
N LEU A 98 -23.19 2.90 15.91
CA LEU A 98 -23.56 1.77 16.76
C LEU A 98 -23.17 1.95 18.24
N ASN A 99 -22.26 2.88 18.59
CA ASN A 99 -21.78 3.06 19.96
C ASN A 99 -21.41 4.53 20.28
N PRO A 100 -22.35 5.35 20.76
CA PRO A 100 -22.03 6.71 21.20
C PRO A 100 -20.97 6.68 22.31
N GLY A 101 -19.85 7.38 22.08
CA GLY A 101 -18.72 7.50 23.01
C GLY A 101 -17.44 6.73 22.60
N ILE A 102 -17.50 5.88 21.57
CA ILE A 102 -16.30 5.25 21.02
C ILE A 102 -15.72 6.15 19.91
N PRO A 103 -14.42 6.50 19.95
CA PRO A 103 -13.78 7.25 18.88
C PRO A 103 -13.92 6.52 17.53
N PRO A 104 -14.09 7.24 16.42
CA PRO A 104 -14.26 6.61 15.11
C PRO A 104 -13.01 5.79 14.75
N GLU A 105 -13.24 4.58 14.27
CA GLU A 105 -12.21 3.71 13.72
C GLU A 105 -12.22 3.79 12.20
N CYS A 106 -11.03 3.79 11.63
CA CYS A 106 -10.78 3.85 10.21
C CYS A 106 -10.00 2.62 9.78
N TYR A 107 -10.06 2.30 8.49
CA TYR A 107 -9.19 1.32 7.85
C TYR A 107 -8.72 1.87 6.50
N LEU A 108 -7.53 1.44 6.08
CA LEU A 108 -6.97 1.75 4.78
C LEU A 108 -7.14 0.52 3.88
N SER A 109 -7.73 0.74 2.71
CA SER A 109 -7.67 -0.23 1.61
C SER A 109 -6.93 0.40 0.45
N ALA A 110 -5.93 -0.29 -0.10
CA ALA A 110 -5.12 0.22 -1.18
C ALA A 110 -4.81 -0.86 -2.22
N MET A 111 -4.50 -0.41 -3.42
CA MET A 111 -4.20 -1.24 -4.57
C MET A 111 -2.83 -0.84 -5.09
N ALA A 112 -1.90 -1.78 -5.08
CA ALA A 112 -0.60 -1.65 -5.72
C ALA A 112 -0.75 -1.93 -7.21
N VAL A 113 -0.32 -0.98 -8.04
CA VAL A 113 -0.61 -0.93 -9.46
C VAL A 113 0.67 -0.98 -10.27
N LYS A 114 0.65 -1.78 -11.34
CA LYS A 114 1.68 -1.78 -12.38
C LYS A 114 1.11 -1.17 -13.67
N TYR A 115 1.82 -0.22 -14.26
CA TYR A 115 1.46 0.30 -15.56
C TYR A 115 1.76 -0.71 -16.65
N VAL A 116 0.86 -0.77 -17.62
CA VAL A 116 1.00 -1.61 -18.80
C VAL A 116 1.27 -0.69 -19.96
N ASP A 117 2.41 -0.87 -20.62
CA ASP A 117 2.66 -0.20 -21.88
C ASP A 117 1.65 -0.70 -22.90
N LYS A 118 1.09 0.21 -23.70
CA LYS A 118 0.28 -0.20 -24.85
C LYS A 118 1.19 -0.84 -25.88
N GLU A 119 1.53 -2.12 -25.71
CA GLU A 119 2.13 -2.88 -26.78
C GLU A 119 1.10 -3.10 -27.89
N LYS A 120 1.57 -2.94 -29.13
CA LYS A 120 0.85 -2.97 -30.40
C LYS A 120 0.25 -4.36 -30.69
N GLY A 121 -0.73 -4.78 -29.88
CA GLY A 121 -1.37 -6.09 -29.98
C GLY A 121 -2.50 -6.21 -31.01
N SER A 122 -2.60 -5.31 -31.99
CA SER A 122 -3.70 -5.32 -32.99
C SER A 122 -3.25 -5.36 -34.45
N GLU A 123 -1.98 -5.66 -34.75
CA GLU A 123 -1.51 -5.84 -36.14
C GLU A 123 -1.46 -7.31 -36.60
N ASN A 124 -1.49 -8.30 -35.69
CA ASN A 124 -1.34 -9.71 -36.08
C ASN A 124 -2.65 -10.48 -36.35
N GLU A 125 -3.83 -9.86 -36.23
CA GLU A 125 -5.12 -10.53 -36.52
C GLU A 125 -5.65 -10.25 -37.94
N LYS A 126 -5.10 -9.31 -38.70
CA LYS A 126 -5.62 -9.00 -40.05
C LYS A 126 -5.03 -9.85 -41.19
N ASN A 127 -3.99 -10.65 -40.94
CA ASN A 127 -3.33 -11.46 -41.98
C ASN A 127 -3.68 -12.96 -41.96
N LYS A 128 -4.73 -13.38 -41.25
CA LYS A 128 -5.16 -14.80 -41.22
C LYS A 128 -6.40 -15.13 -42.06
N ASN A 129 -7.00 -14.14 -42.73
CA ASN A 129 -8.21 -14.35 -43.54
C ASN A 129 -8.01 -14.06 -45.05
N SER A 130 -6.86 -14.42 -45.60
CA SER A 130 -6.66 -14.48 -47.05
C SER A 130 -6.24 -15.90 -47.44
N PHE A 131 -7.24 -16.77 -47.58
CA PHE A 131 -7.21 -17.98 -48.39
C PHE A 131 -8.34 -17.88 -49.41
#